data_AF-A0A7C1ZEN5-F1
#
_entry.id   AF-A0A7C1ZEN5-F1
#
_cell.length_a   1.000
_cell.length_b   1.000
_cell.length_c   1.000
_cell.angle_alpha   90.00
_cell.angle_beta   90.00
_cell.angle_gamma   90.00
#
_symmetry.space_group_name_H-M   'P 1'
#
loop_
_entity.id
_entity.type
_entity.pdbx_description
1 polymer ?
#
loop_
_entity_poly.entity_id
_entity_poly.type
_entity_poly.pdbx_seq_one_letter_code
_entity_poly.pdbx_strand_id
1 'polypeptide(L)'
;MNKKKAETTIPSDYDLINSVSEELGATYKRAVSMYVTDCFSDSLVHYRSCLSILLKLLGFEISKEKSLIELIDCLNDSKKFVLMIAKLMHEIRKAGNKGSHAEEYTDENYQALCKKTNSNFFQLITLLYPSLCSGSELPDFDFSLEQELNIYALSSKALFEGDSVAQYLTAKKLYSNAQHRLLNTYMGHASKETIIELENGERVTRYHDQKTAVDTAIAVQLFDASQYYIPEASYEYGKLLLTDGHWLNLHSTEKLNHEYGVGRIHFAALHDAPDALYLYGFIKLHGLYGQEIDVEYALECLEAAAELNQPKAIFELAEYYFKQNNLECARDHYLSAVQLGSPKAQYKLAKCYMDDSFACENRVVISELLEEATNAGVTEAKLLRARFLADGTSHQFDPIVPNLYEEYINTVPSADIMFEYAQYLISHDESSDVAMYMLHNVINYAGEEGNKKLEGFAAFIISKTKLWNESGKLEIQFPPEALLTLENVVLKKSTSQHRSHVQTNPTTLPPGKKIGRNDQCYCGSGEKYKNCCLH
;
A
#
# COMPACT_ATOMS: atom_id res chain seq x y z
N MET A 1 38.92 56.10 1.89
CA MET A 1 37.62 55.47 2.22
C MET A 1 37.19 54.60 1.04
N ASN A 2 37.64 53.34 1.00
CA ASN A 2 37.14 52.37 0.04
C ASN A 2 35.79 51.85 0.54
N LYS A 3 34.70 52.27 -0.09
CA LYS A 3 33.41 51.60 0.04
C LYS A 3 33.59 50.20 -0.56
N LYS A 4 33.76 49.18 0.29
CA LYS A 4 33.47 47.79 -0.10
C LYS A 4 32.05 47.80 -0.68
N LYS A 5 31.92 47.57 -1.99
CA LYS A 5 30.65 47.11 -2.56
C LYS A 5 30.33 45.83 -1.79
N ALA A 6 29.21 45.82 -1.08
CA ALA A 6 28.65 44.58 -0.58
C ALA A 6 28.34 43.74 -1.82
N GLU A 7 29.09 42.66 -2.05
CA GLU A 7 28.64 41.58 -2.91
C GLU A 7 27.32 41.11 -2.32
N THR A 8 26.23 41.40 -3.02
CA THR A 8 24.92 40.84 -2.71
C THR A 8 25.04 39.38 -3.11
N THR A 9 25.33 38.52 -2.14
CA THR A 9 25.31 37.07 -2.32
C THR A 9 23.90 36.66 -2.72
N ILE A 10 23.76 36.08 -3.91
CA ILE A 10 22.49 35.51 -4.37
C ILE A 10 22.12 34.40 -3.38
N PRO A 11 20.93 34.43 -2.76
CA PRO A 11 20.51 33.41 -1.81
C PRO A 11 20.38 32.05 -2.49
N SER A 12 20.65 30.98 -1.74
CA SER A 12 20.35 29.63 -2.21
C SER A 12 18.83 29.40 -2.28
N ASP A 13 18.43 28.36 -3.02
CA ASP A 13 17.07 27.84 -3.03
C ASP A 13 16.60 27.45 -1.62
N TYR A 14 17.48 26.93 -0.77
CA TYR A 14 17.17 26.70 0.64
C TYR A 14 16.88 27.99 1.40
N ASP A 15 17.74 29.00 1.27
CA ASP A 15 17.59 30.27 1.99
C ASP A 15 16.30 30.98 1.59
N LEU A 16 15.94 30.92 0.30
CA LEU A 16 14.66 31.42 -0.20
C LEU A 16 13.48 30.76 0.50
N ILE A 17 13.41 29.42 0.49
CA ILE A 17 12.28 28.69 1.08
C ILE A 17 12.25 28.87 2.60
N ASN A 18 13.42 28.87 3.24
CA ASN A 18 13.55 29.11 4.68
C ASN A 18 13.11 30.53 5.08
N SER A 19 13.26 31.52 4.19
CA SER A 19 12.77 32.88 4.44
C SER A 19 11.24 33.00 4.45
N VAL A 20 10.53 32.07 3.78
CA VAL A 20 9.07 31.98 3.80
C VAL A 20 8.61 31.41 5.14
N SER A 21 9.22 30.31 5.58
CA SER A 21 9.00 29.69 6.89
C SER A 21 10.13 28.72 7.19
N GLU A 22 10.66 28.74 8.42
CA GLU A 22 11.69 27.81 8.88
C GLU A 22 11.22 26.35 8.78
N GLU A 23 9.95 26.09 9.11
CA GLU A 23 9.34 24.76 9.01
C GLU A 23 9.29 24.26 7.55
N LEU A 24 8.97 25.16 6.61
CA LEU A 24 8.94 24.85 5.18
C LEU A 24 10.36 24.62 4.64
N GLY A 25 11.33 25.45 5.04
CA GLY A 25 12.74 25.30 4.69
C GLY A 25 13.31 23.96 5.15
N ALA A 26 13.08 23.59 6.41
CA ALA A 26 13.51 22.30 6.96
C ALA A 26 12.91 21.11 6.21
N THR A 27 11.61 21.18 5.87
CA THR A 27 10.92 20.11 5.13
C THR A 27 11.39 20.00 3.69
N TYR A 28 11.62 21.13 3.02
CA TYR A 28 12.23 21.17 1.68
C TYR A 28 13.63 20.57 1.68
N LYS A 29 14.46 20.91 2.68
CA LYS A 29 15.80 20.32 2.84
C LYS A 29 15.75 18.80 3.01
N ARG A 30 14.77 18.27 3.73
CA ARG A 30 14.53 16.81 3.83
C ARG A 30 14.17 16.22 2.47
N ALA A 31 13.28 16.85 1.71
CA ALA A 31 12.92 16.42 0.35
C ALA A 31 14.14 16.31 -0.58
N VAL A 32 15.00 17.34 -0.58
CA VAL A 32 16.23 17.34 -1.39
C VAL A 32 17.24 16.32 -0.87
N SER A 33 17.37 16.15 0.45
CA SER A 33 18.24 15.13 1.06
C SER A 33 17.85 13.71 0.61
N MET A 34 16.54 13.40 0.58
CA MET A 34 16.03 12.13 0.09
C MET A 34 16.26 11.96 -1.42
N TYR A 35 16.12 13.02 -2.21
CA TYR A 35 16.41 12.98 -3.64
C TYR A 35 17.89 12.67 -3.93
N VAL A 36 18.82 13.35 -3.24
CA VAL A 36 20.27 13.15 -3.42
C VAL A 36 20.75 11.77 -2.97
N THR A 37 19.99 11.14 -2.07
CA THR A 37 20.21 9.76 -1.61
C THR A 37 19.41 8.74 -2.41
N ASP A 38 18.89 9.12 -3.59
CA ASP A 38 18.03 8.32 -4.47
C ASP A 38 16.84 7.64 -3.75
N CYS A 39 16.44 8.16 -2.59
CA CYS A 39 15.23 7.79 -1.86
C CYS A 39 14.06 8.60 -2.43
N PHE A 40 13.79 8.42 -3.73
CA PHE A 40 12.90 9.28 -4.49
C PHE A 40 11.45 9.23 -3.98
N SER A 41 10.95 8.06 -3.55
CA SER A 41 9.63 7.92 -2.91
C SER A 41 9.49 8.83 -1.70
N ASP A 42 10.48 8.79 -0.80
CA ASP A 42 10.52 9.58 0.44
C ASP A 42 10.62 11.08 0.14
N SER A 43 11.35 11.45 -0.92
CA SER A 43 11.41 12.82 -1.43
C SER A 43 10.02 13.38 -1.80
N LEU A 44 9.20 12.59 -2.51
CA LEU A 44 7.84 12.98 -2.89
C LEU A 44 6.92 13.15 -1.67
N VAL A 45 7.07 12.28 -0.65
CA VAL A 45 6.32 12.40 0.61
C VAL A 45 6.66 13.72 1.31
N HIS A 46 7.93 14.12 1.32
CA HIS A 46 8.34 15.41 1.87
C HIS A 46 7.85 16.61 1.05
N TYR A 47 7.79 16.52 -0.29
CA TYR A 47 7.15 17.58 -1.11
C TYR A 47 5.66 17.72 -0.81
N ARG A 48 4.93 16.61 -0.58
CA ARG A 48 3.54 16.67 -0.10
C ARG A 48 3.44 17.30 1.30
N SER A 49 4.42 17.06 2.16
CA SER A 49 4.49 17.72 3.48
C SER A 49 4.74 19.22 3.35
N CYS A 50 5.60 19.66 2.41
CA CYS A 50 5.77 21.08 2.08
C CYS A 50 4.45 21.71 1.61
N LEU A 51 3.66 20.99 0.81
CA LEU A 51 2.34 21.45 0.37
C LEU A 51 1.37 21.65 1.55
N SER A 52 1.35 20.73 2.52
CA SER A 52 0.56 20.89 3.74
C SER A 52 0.95 22.14 4.54
N ILE A 53 2.26 22.41 4.68
CA ILE A 53 2.77 23.62 5.35
C ILE A 53 2.37 24.88 4.58
N LEU A 54 2.45 24.87 3.24
CA LEU A 54 2.03 26.00 2.41
C LEU A 54 0.54 26.33 2.58
N LEU A 55 -0.33 25.32 2.63
CA LEU A 55 -1.77 25.53 2.87
C LEU A 55 -2.01 26.14 4.25
N LYS A 56 -1.31 25.65 5.29
CA LYS A 56 -1.37 26.22 6.63
C LYS A 56 -0.97 27.71 6.65
N LEU A 57 0.11 28.07 5.96
CA LEU A 57 0.55 29.47 5.84
C LEU A 57 -0.47 30.35 5.11
N LEU A 58 -1.28 29.78 4.22
CA LEU A 58 -2.39 30.47 3.54
C LEU A 58 -3.69 30.51 4.37
N GLY A 59 -3.68 29.97 5.59
CA GLY A 59 -4.83 29.92 6.49
C GLY A 59 -5.77 28.73 6.27
N PHE A 60 -5.32 27.68 5.58
CA PHE A 60 -6.04 26.43 5.38
C PHE A 60 -5.39 25.31 6.22
N GLU A 61 -6.03 24.89 7.29
CA GLU A 61 -5.51 23.82 8.15
C GLU A 61 -6.15 22.46 7.84
N ILE A 62 -5.30 21.43 7.80
CA ILE A 62 -5.73 20.03 7.73
C ILE A 62 -6.35 19.67 9.08
N SER A 63 -7.50 19.02 9.03
CA SER A 63 -8.20 18.51 10.20
C SER A 63 -8.77 17.12 9.90
N LYS A 64 -9.27 16.40 10.92
CA LYS A 64 -9.99 15.13 10.72
C LYS A 64 -11.15 15.26 9.72
N GLU A 65 -11.69 16.46 9.53
CA GLU A 65 -12.81 16.74 8.63
C GLU A 65 -12.40 17.29 7.26
N LYS A 66 -11.13 17.71 7.09
CA LYS A 66 -10.66 18.33 5.84
C LYS A 66 -9.30 17.79 5.43
N SER A 67 -9.36 16.90 4.45
CA SER A 67 -8.23 16.31 3.76
C SER A 67 -7.49 17.31 2.87
N LEU A 68 -6.27 16.93 2.46
CA LEU A 68 -5.44 17.75 1.59
C LEU A 68 -6.13 18.05 0.23
N ILE A 69 -6.91 17.11 -0.31
CA ILE A 69 -7.68 17.31 -1.54
C ILE A 69 -8.78 18.35 -1.33
N GLU A 70 -9.58 18.22 -0.27
CA GLU A 70 -10.68 19.14 0.05
C GLU A 70 -10.19 20.56 0.33
N LEU A 71 -9.03 20.71 0.96
CA LEU A 71 -8.43 22.04 1.17
C LEU A 71 -8.01 22.71 -0.14
N ILE A 72 -7.42 21.94 -1.06
CA ILE A 72 -7.03 22.46 -2.39
C ILE A 72 -8.28 22.86 -3.18
N ASP A 73 -9.35 22.07 -3.10
CA ASP A 73 -10.60 22.36 -3.80
C ASP A 73 -11.32 23.57 -3.18
N CYS A 74 -11.36 23.69 -1.85
CA CYS A 74 -11.83 24.90 -1.16
C CYS A 74 -11.04 26.16 -1.57
N LEU A 75 -9.72 26.03 -1.72
CA LEU A 75 -8.86 27.12 -2.16
C LEU A 75 -9.20 27.53 -3.60
N ASN A 76 -9.43 26.57 -4.48
CA ASN A 76 -9.86 26.82 -5.87
C ASN A 76 -11.23 27.51 -5.93
N ASP A 77 -12.19 27.06 -5.13
CA ASP A 77 -13.55 27.59 -5.06
C ASP A 77 -13.61 29.00 -4.47
N SER A 78 -12.64 29.38 -3.64
CA SER A 78 -12.53 30.73 -3.08
C SER A 78 -12.32 31.82 -4.15
N LYS A 79 -11.98 31.44 -5.39
CA LYS A 79 -11.62 32.33 -6.52
C LYS A 79 -10.49 33.33 -6.21
N LYS A 80 -9.81 33.18 -5.07
CA LYS A 80 -8.67 34.02 -4.65
C LYS A 80 -7.39 33.68 -5.41
N PHE A 81 -7.34 32.49 -6.02
CA PHE A 81 -6.16 31.96 -6.67
C PHE A 81 -6.48 31.46 -8.08
N VAL A 82 -5.46 31.47 -8.94
CA VAL A 82 -5.59 31.04 -10.35
C VAL A 82 -5.74 29.51 -10.41
N LEU A 83 -6.55 28.99 -11.34
CA LEU A 83 -6.74 27.54 -11.59
C LEU A 83 -5.41 26.76 -11.67
N MET A 84 -4.34 27.41 -12.16
CA MET A 84 -3.00 26.85 -12.23
C MET A 84 -2.43 26.46 -10.85
N ILE A 85 -2.72 27.23 -9.80
CA ILE A 85 -2.25 26.96 -8.43
C ILE A 85 -2.85 25.65 -7.93
N ALA A 86 -4.17 25.48 -8.00
CA ALA A 86 -4.85 24.27 -7.59
C ALA A 86 -4.35 23.04 -8.39
N LYS A 87 -4.13 23.21 -9.70
CA LYS A 87 -3.55 22.16 -10.55
C LYS A 87 -2.15 21.73 -10.07
N LEU A 88 -1.25 22.68 -9.80
CA LEU A 88 0.10 22.38 -9.30
C LEU A 88 0.05 21.68 -7.94
N MET A 89 -0.82 22.13 -7.03
CA MET A 89 -1.02 21.50 -5.72
C MET A 89 -1.50 20.06 -5.86
N HIS A 90 -2.48 19.78 -6.73
CA HIS A 90 -2.96 18.41 -6.98
C HIS A 90 -1.89 17.51 -7.59
N GLU A 91 -1.05 18.02 -8.50
CA GLU A 91 0.07 17.25 -9.07
C GLU A 91 1.10 16.88 -7.99
N ILE A 92 1.47 17.81 -7.10
CA ILE A 92 2.39 17.54 -5.98
C ILE A 92 1.77 16.56 -4.99
N ARG A 93 0.49 16.73 -4.65
CA ARG A 93 -0.26 15.81 -3.78
C ARG A 93 -0.25 14.40 -4.34
N LYS A 94 -0.65 14.21 -5.61
CA LYS A 94 -0.69 12.91 -6.28
C LYS A 94 0.68 12.25 -6.32
N ALA A 95 1.75 13.02 -6.59
CA ALA A 95 3.11 12.50 -6.57
C ALA A 95 3.52 12.01 -5.17
N GLY A 96 3.20 12.77 -4.11
CA GLY A 96 3.47 12.33 -2.73
C GLY A 96 2.65 11.13 -2.27
N ASN A 97 1.41 10.98 -2.75
CA ASN A 97 0.61 9.78 -2.53
C ASN A 97 1.30 8.55 -3.15
N LYS A 98 1.76 8.65 -4.40
CA LYS A 98 2.56 7.59 -5.05
C LYS A 98 3.87 7.29 -4.31
N GLY A 99 4.49 8.31 -3.70
CA GLY A 99 5.68 8.13 -2.86
C GLY A 99 5.38 7.36 -1.57
N SER A 100 4.22 7.58 -0.95
CA SER A 100 3.81 6.91 0.30
C SER A 100 3.48 5.43 0.11
N HIS A 101 3.27 5.02 -1.14
CA HIS A 101 2.73 3.73 -1.58
C HIS A 101 3.63 3.12 -2.67
N ALA A 102 4.94 3.29 -2.56
CA ALA A 102 5.84 3.00 -3.67
C ALA A 102 5.93 1.52 -4.04
N GLU A 103 5.59 0.63 -3.11
CA GLU A 103 5.46 -0.81 -3.33
C GLU A 103 4.33 -1.18 -4.30
N GLU A 104 3.34 -0.31 -4.49
CA GLU A 104 2.17 -0.54 -5.33
C GLU A 104 2.42 -0.01 -6.77
N TYR A 105 3.19 1.08 -6.93
CA TYR A 105 3.52 1.66 -8.24
C TYR A 105 4.90 1.22 -8.77
N THR A 106 5.10 -0.08 -9.00
CA THR A 106 6.43 -0.63 -9.35
C THR A 106 7.01 -0.11 -10.68
N ASP A 107 6.16 0.32 -11.61
CA ASP A 107 6.57 0.78 -12.95
C ASP A 107 6.83 2.30 -13.01
N GLU A 108 6.63 3.03 -11.91
CA GLU A 108 6.79 4.48 -11.88
C GLU A 108 8.26 4.92 -11.93
N ASN A 109 8.56 5.91 -12.77
CA ASN A 109 9.89 6.51 -12.81
C ASN A 109 9.98 7.61 -11.75
N TYR A 110 10.24 7.19 -10.51
CA TYR A 110 10.30 8.08 -9.35
C TYR A 110 11.32 9.21 -9.48
N GLN A 111 12.45 9.00 -10.15
CA GLN A 111 13.43 10.05 -10.37
C GLN A 111 12.87 11.16 -11.26
N ALA A 112 12.24 10.80 -12.38
CA ALA A 112 11.59 11.75 -13.28
C ALA A 112 10.41 12.46 -12.59
N LEU A 113 9.61 11.72 -11.82
CA LEU A 113 8.49 12.26 -11.06
C LEU A 113 8.96 13.26 -9.98
N CYS A 114 10.07 13.00 -9.29
CA CYS A 114 10.68 13.95 -8.35
C CYS A 114 11.12 15.24 -9.05
N LYS A 115 11.81 15.15 -10.20
CA LYS A 115 12.23 16.34 -10.97
C LYS A 115 11.03 17.18 -11.39
N LYS A 116 9.96 16.55 -11.90
CA LYS A 116 8.71 17.22 -12.24
C LYS A 116 8.08 17.87 -11.00
N THR A 117 8.04 17.17 -9.88
CA THR A 117 7.46 17.66 -8.62
C THR A 117 8.24 18.85 -8.06
N ASN A 118 9.58 18.83 -8.11
CA ASN A 118 10.42 19.95 -7.74
C ASN A 118 10.14 21.18 -8.62
N SER A 119 10.08 20.99 -9.95
CA SER A 119 9.70 22.08 -10.88
C SER A 119 8.31 22.64 -10.57
N ASN A 120 7.33 21.78 -10.30
CA ASN A 120 5.97 22.20 -9.93
C ASN A 120 5.96 22.95 -8.59
N PHE A 121 6.77 22.52 -7.62
CA PHE A 121 6.91 23.15 -6.32
C PHE A 121 7.46 24.57 -6.45
N PHE A 122 8.54 24.80 -7.21
CA PHE A 122 9.06 26.15 -7.41
C PHE A 122 8.12 27.03 -8.24
N GLN A 123 7.43 26.49 -9.26
CA GLN A 123 6.37 27.23 -9.94
C GLN A 123 5.25 27.65 -8.98
N LEU A 124 4.87 26.76 -8.05
CA LEU A 124 3.88 27.06 -7.02
C LEU A 124 4.39 28.15 -6.06
N ILE A 125 5.65 28.07 -5.61
CA ILE A 125 6.28 29.10 -4.77
C ILE A 125 6.29 30.43 -5.50
N THR A 126 6.70 30.50 -6.76
CA THR A 126 6.69 31.74 -7.55
C THR A 126 5.31 32.39 -7.60
N LEU A 127 4.25 31.59 -7.80
CA LEU A 127 2.87 32.09 -7.86
C LEU A 127 2.34 32.54 -6.50
N LEU A 128 2.74 31.87 -5.41
CA LEU A 128 2.26 32.17 -4.05
C LEU A 128 3.12 33.19 -3.32
N TYR A 129 4.34 33.46 -3.76
CA TYR A 129 5.31 34.28 -3.03
C TYR A 129 4.76 35.66 -2.62
N PRO A 130 4.07 36.43 -3.48
CA PRO A 130 3.48 37.71 -3.05
C PRO A 130 2.43 37.55 -1.96
N SER A 131 1.67 36.45 -1.94
CA SER A 131 0.68 36.18 -0.90
C SER A 131 1.32 35.76 0.42
N LEU A 132 2.45 35.05 0.35
CA LEU A 132 3.19 34.56 1.52
C LEU A 132 4.06 35.65 2.16
N CYS A 133 4.61 36.57 1.35
CA CYS A 133 5.61 37.56 1.76
C CYS A 133 5.11 39.01 1.65
N SER A 134 3.84 39.27 2.00
CA SER A 134 3.25 40.63 2.10
C SER A 134 3.37 41.49 0.84
N GLY A 135 3.22 40.89 -0.34
CA GLY A 135 3.27 41.57 -1.64
C GLY A 135 4.67 41.74 -2.22
N SER A 136 5.70 41.17 -1.60
CA SER A 136 7.07 41.23 -2.11
C SER A 136 7.21 40.45 -3.42
N GLU A 137 8.05 40.94 -4.33
CA GLU A 137 8.47 40.19 -5.50
C GLU A 137 9.45 39.08 -5.11
N LEU A 138 9.43 37.97 -5.86
CA LEU A 138 10.36 36.87 -5.67
C LEU A 138 11.78 37.36 -5.96
N PRO A 139 12.74 37.25 -5.02
CA PRO A 139 14.12 37.62 -5.27
C PRO A 139 14.79 36.63 -6.22
N ASP A 140 15.83 37.07 -6.93
CA ASP A 140 16.73 36.16 -7.65
C ASP A 140 17.40 35.19 -6.66
N PHE A 141 17.52 33.92 -7.04
CA PHE A 141 18.12 32.86 -6.22
C PHE A 141 18.78 31.80 -7.12
N ASP A 142 19.69 31.02 -6.54
CA ASP A 142 20.39 29.93 -7.24
C ASP A 142 20.03 28.56 -6.67
N PHE A 143 19.92 27.55 -7.53
CA PHE A 143 19.75 26.16 -7.12
C PHE A 143 21.10 25.56 -6.71
N SER A 144 21.43 25.62 -5.41
CA SER A 144 22.71 25.16 -4.85
C SER A 144 22.60 24.04 -3.83
N LEU A 145 21.43 23.85 -3.21
CA LEU A 145 21.26 22.89 -2.11
C LEU A 145 21.56 21.44 -2.51
N GLU A 146 21.18 21.03 -3.72
CA GLU A 146 21.45 19.68 -4.23
C GLU A 146 22.95 19.41 -4.34
N GLN A 147 23.74 20.38 -4.83
CA GLN A 147 25.19 20.23 -4.94
C GLN A 147 25.85 20.24 -3.56
N GLU A 148 25.35 21.01 -2.61
CA GLU A 148 25.86 21.07 -1.23
C GLU A 148 25.65 19.74 -0.48
N LEU A 149 24.48 19.11 -0.67
CA LEU A 149 24.10 17.87 0.02
C LEU A 149 24.59 16.60 -0.70
N ASN A 150 25.39 16.71 -1.76
CA ASN A 150 25.77 15.57 -2.60
C ASN A 150 26.25 14.34 -1.79
N ILE A 151 26.03 13.15 -2.35
CA ILE A 151 26.28 11.88 -1.65
C ILE A 151 27.73 11.70 -1.18
N TYR A 152 28.72 12.30 -1.85
CA TYR A 152 30.12 12.24 -1.43
C TYR A 152 30.36 13.05 -0.16
N ALA A 153 29.77 14.25 -0.07
CA ALA A 153 29.83 15.09 1.13
C ALA A 153 29.13 14.41 2.31
N LEU A 154 27.93 13.85 2.10
CA LEU A 154 27.23 13.09 3.13
C LEU A 154 28.03 11.88 3.60
N SER A 155 28.55 11.07 2.67
CA SER A 155 29.33 9.87 3.03
C SER A 155 30.63 10.24 3.77
N SER A 156 31.27 11.35 3.42
CA SER A 156 32.44 11.86 4.15
C SER A 156 32.08 12.25 5.58
N LYS A 157 31.00 13.02 5.78
CA LYS A 157 30.53 13.42 7.12
C LYS A 157 30.13 12.22 7.96
N ALA A 158 29.44 11.26 7.36
CA ALA A 158 29.00 10.04 8.03
C ALA A 158 30.18 9.24 8.60
N LEU A 159 31.26 9.10 7.82
CA LEU A 159 32.42 8.27 8.16
C LEU A 159 33.44 8.98 9.05
N PHE A 160 33.70 10.27 8.81
CA PHE A 160 34.82 10.98 9.45
C PHE A 160 34.41 11.98 10.52
N GLU A 161 33.19 12.52 10.45
CA GLU A 161 32.71 13.54 11.39
C GLU A 161 31.72 12.96 12.42
N GLY A 162 31.21 11.75 12.21
CA GLY A 162 30.23 11.13 13.09
C GLY A 162 28.87 11.83 13.05
N ASP A 163 28.57 12.56 11.97
CA ASP A 163 27.31 13.29 11.81
C ASP A 163 26.14 12.31 11.65
N SER A 164 25.23 12.29 12.64
CA SER A 164 24.14 11.30 12.68
C SER A 164 23.16 11.44 11.51
N VAL A 165 22.92 12.65 11.01
CA VAL A 165 22.03 12.89 9.87
C VAL A 165 22.66 12.33 8.60
N ALA A 166 23.95 12.58 8.38
CA ALA A 166 24.69 12.04 7.26
C ALA A 166 24.78 10.50 7.33
N GLN A 167 25.00 9.92 8.53
CA GLN A 167 24.96 8.48 8.73
C GLN A 167 23.61 7.88 8.32
N TYR A 168 22.50 8.45 8.80
CA TYR A 168 21.16 8.01 8.43
C TYR A 168 20.90 8.12 6.93
N LEU A 169 21.24 9.25 6.31
CA LEU A 169 21.01 9.50 4.88
C LEU A 169 21.85 8.55 3.99
N THR A 170 23.13 8.35 4.32
CA THR A 170 23.99 7.39 3.62
C THR A 170 23.47 5.96 3.80
N ALA A 171 22.98 5.60 5.00
CA ALA A 171 22.37 4.31 5.26
C ALA A 171 21.10 4.08 4.42
N LYS A 172 20.20 5.08 4.37
CA LYS A 172 18.98 5.05 3.55
C LYS A 172 19.30 4.84 2.07
N LYS A 173 20.30 5.55 1.53
CA LYS A 173 20.77 5.36 0.15
C LYS A 173 21.16 3.90 -0.13
N LEU A 174 22.02 3.34 0.72
CA LEU A 174 22.53 1.98 0.55
C LEU A 174 21.42 0.95 0.71
N TYR A 175 20.55 1.15 1.69
CA TYR A 175 19.47 0.21 1.97
C TYR A 175 18.38 0.23 0.90
N SER A 176 17.98 1.41 0.40
CA SER A 176 17.05 1.54 -0.73
C SER A 176 17.60 0.85 -1.99
N ASN A 177 18.89 1.06 -2.28
CA ASN A 177 19.58 0.35 -3.36
C ASN A 177 19.54 -1.18 -3.21
N ALA A 178 19.71 -1.68 -1.98
CA ALA A 178 19.66 -3.11 -1.69
C ALA A 178 18.22 -3.65 -1.90
N GLN A 179 17.21 -2.95 -1.38
CA GLN A 179 15.80 -3.34 -1.52
C GLN A 179 15.35 -3.39 -2.99
N HIS A 180 15.73 -2.40 -3.81
CA HIS A 180 15.42 -2.41 -5.24
C HIS A 180 16.06 -3.59 -5.97
N ARG A 181 17.27 -4.03 -5.58
CA ARG A 181 17.88 -5.23 -6.15
C ARG A 181 17.19 -6.50 -5.66
N LEU A 182 16.85 -6.59 -4.38
CA LEU A 182 16.13 -7.74 -3.81
C LEU A 182 14.81 -8.04 -4.54
N LEU A 183 14.07 -7.00 -4.96
CA LEU A 183 12.84 -7.15 -5.74
C LEU A 183 13.06 -7.82 -7.11
N ASN A 184 14.28 -7.72 -7.67
CA ASN A 184 14.63 -8.19 -9.01
C ASN A 184 15.43 -9.50 -9.02
N THR A 185 15.71 -10.10 -7.86
CA THR A 185 16.61 -11.27 -7.76
C THR A 185 15.85 -12.54 -7.38
N TYR A 186 15.72 -13.48 -8.32
CA TYR A 186 15.20 -14.84 -8.08
C TYR A 186 16.30 -15.87 -7.79
N MET A 187 17.57 -15.48 -7.93
CA MET A 187 18.75 -16.33 -7.73
C MET A 187 19.80 -15.54 -6.95
N GLY A 188 19.75 -15.61 -5.62
CA GLY A 188 20.79 -15.06 -4.75
C GLY A 188 21.64 -16.17 -4.11
N HIS A 189 22.68 -15.78 -3.38
CA HIS A 189 23.44 -16.73 -2.57
C HIS A 189 22.55 -17.22 -1.43
N ALA A 190 22.22 -18.52 -1.40
CA ALA A 190 21.27 -19.10 -0.45
C ALA A 190 21.60 -18.89 1.06
N SER A 191 22.78 -18.36 1.41
CA SER A 191 23.18 -18.15 2.81
C SER A 191 22.92 -16.73 3.34
N LYS A 192 22.47 -15.79 2.50
CA LYS A 192 22.17 -14.40 2.92
C LYS A 192 20.79 -14.03 2.42
N GLU A 193 19.85 -13.99 3.32
CA GLU A 193 18.44 -13.83 2.99
C GLU A 193 17.77 -12.78 3.88
N THR A 194 16.77 -12.12 3.32
CA THR A 194 15.81 -11.29 4.05
C THR A 194 14.58 -12.14 4.29
N ILE A 195 14.20 -12.33 5.55
CA ILE A 195 13.03 -13.11 5.96
C ILE A 195 11.97 -12.15 6.50
N ILE A 196 10.79 -12.14 5.89
CA ILE A 196 9.66 -11.29 6.27
C ILE A 196 8.55 -12.19 6.82
N GLU A 197 8.09 -11.90 8.04
CA GLU A 197 6.96 -12.59 8.66
C GLU A 197 5.66 -11.82 8.35
N LEU A 198 4.68 -12.51 7.76
CA LEU A 198 3.38 -11.95 7.38
C LEU A 198 2.34 -12.08 8.51
N GLU A 199 1.21 -11.37 8.38
CA GLU A 199 0.08 -11.40 9.34
C GLU A 199 -0.36 -12.82 9.70
N ASN A 200 -0.38 -13.72 8.73
CA ASN A 200 -0.82 -15.11 8.87
C ASN A 200 0.26 -16.05 9.42
N GLY A 201 1.44 -15.53 9.78
CA GLY A 201 2.59 -16.30 10.25
C GLY A 201 3.43 -16.94 9.14
N GLU A 202 3.06 -16.77 7.87
CA GLU A 202 3.89 -17.23 6.75
C GLU A 202 5.17 -16.38 6.65
N ARG A 203 6.23 -17.00 6.13
CA ARG A 203 7.53 -16.35 5.95
C ARG A 203 7.87 -16.24 4.47
N VAL A 204 8.09 -15.01 4.01
CA VAL A 204 8.58 -14.71 2.67
C VAL A 204 10.08 -14.50 2.72
N THR A 205 10.81 -15.22 1.89
CA THR A 205 12.28 -15.16 1.84
C THR A 205 12.74 -14.54 0.53
N ARG A 206 13.69 -13.60 0.62
CA ARG A 206 14.36 -12.98 -0.53
C ARG A 206 15.86 -13.13 -0.40
N TYR A 207 16.56 -13.36 -1.50
CA TYR A 207 17.99 -13.69 -1.45
C TYR A 207 18.87 -12.54 -1.89
N HIS A 208 19.94 -12.30 -1.14
CA HIS A 208 20.93 -11.27 -1.46
C HIS A 208 21.93 -11.77 -2.50
N ASP A 209 22.21 -10.92 -3.49
CA ASP A 209 23.47 -10.99 -4.22
C ASP A 209 24.62 -10.41 -3.39
N GLN A 210 25.85 -10.51 -3.89
CA GLN A 210 27.03 -10.01 -3.17
C GLN A 210 26.94 -8.51 -2.86
N LYS A 211 26.44 -7.69 -3.80
CA LYS A 211 26.39 -6.23 -3.64
C LYS A 211 25.31 -5.80 -2.65
N THR A 212 24.16 -6.44 -2.71
CA THR A 212 23.02 -6.26 -1.80
C THR A 212 23.41 -6.61 -0.37
N ALA A 213 24.12 -7.71 -0.17
CA ALA A 213 24.64 -8.07 1.14
C ALA A 213 25.62 -7.02 1.69
N VAL A 214 26.51 -6.48 0.84
CA VAL A 214 27.47 -5.44 1.26
C VAL A 214 26.76 -4.14 1.61
N ASP A 215 25.86 -3.66 0.76
CA ASP A 215 25.11 -2.42 1.00
C ASP A 215 24.27 -2.54 2.29
N THR A 216 23.62 -3.69 2.50
CA THR A 216 22.83 -3.98 3.72
C THR A 216 23.71 -4.00 4.98
N ALA A 217 24.89 -4.63 4.92
CA ALA A 217 25.82 -4.70 6.04
C ALA A 217 26.43 -3.34 6.41
N ILE A 218 26.65 -2.45 5.44
CA ILE A 218 27.11 -1.09 5.72
C ILE A 218 25.95 -0.26 6.27
N ALA A 219 24.76 -0.37 5.67
CA ALA A 219 23.58 0.36 6.13
C ALA A 219 23.25 0.05 7.59
N VAL A 220 23.30 -1.23 8.00
CA VAL A 220 22.98 -1.60 9.40
C VAL A 220 23.93 -0.98 10.40
N GLN A 221 25.23 -0.84 10.08
CA GLN A 221 26.22 -0.18 10.95
C GLN A 221 25.96 1.32 11.07
N LEU A 222 25.58 1.97 9.97
CA LEU A 222 25.29 3.40 9.97
C LEU A 222 23.96 3.72 10.67
N PHE A 223 22.94 2.86 10.54
CA PHE A 223 21.72 2.98 11.32
C PHE A 223 21.98 2.75 12.81
N ASP A 224 22.78 1.74 13.18
CA ASP A 224 23.20 1.52 14.58
C ASP A 224 23.92 2.75 15.18
N ALA A 225 24.80 3.38 14.40
CA ALA A 225 25.52 4.58 14.86
C ALA A 225 24.60 5.80 15.11
N SER A 226 23.46 5.89 14.42
CA SER A 226 22.57 7.06 14.44
C SER A 226 21.25 6.83 15.19
N GLN A 227 20.90 5.59 15.55
CA GLN A 227 19.59 5.21 16.09
C GLN A 227 19.17 5.91 17.39
N TYR A 228 20.12 6.40 18.19
CA TYR A 228 19.82 7.09 19.45
C TYR A 228 19.52 8.58 19.27
N TYR A 229 19.84 9.13 18.10
CA TYR A 229 19.65 10.55 17.78
C TYR A 229 18.52 10.76 16.76
N ILE A 230 18.23 9.74 15.95
CA ILE A 230 17.23 9.80 14.87
C ILE A 230 16.27 8.62 15.03
N PRO A 231 15.00 8.86 15.43
CA PRO A 231 13.99 7.82 15.58
C PRO A 231 13.80 6.96 14.32
N GLU A 232 13.85 7.56 13.14
CA GLU A 232 13.73 6.89 11.85
C GLU A 232 14.92 5.92 11.59
N ALA A 233 16.11 6.25 12.08
CA ALA A 233 17.26 5.34 12.02
C ALA A 233 17.06 4.13 12.96
N SER A 234 16.47 4.35 14.14
CA SER A 234 16.10 3.26 15.06
C SER A 234 15.06 2.33 14.46
N TYR A 235 14.07 2.88 13.76
CA TYR A 235 13.06 2.11 13.04
C TYR A 235 13.69 1.22 11.96
N GLU A 236 14.54 1.78 11.09
CA GLU A 236 15.18 1.02 10.01
C GLU A 236 16.19 -0.02 10.55
N TYR A 237 16.94 0.34 11.60
CA TYR A 237 17.82 -0.61 12.30
C TYR A 237 17.02 -1.78 12.89
N GLY A 238 15.91 -1.48 13.57
CA GLY A 238 15.01 -2.48 14.12
C GLY A 238 14.48 -3.43 13.05
N LYS A 239 14.04 -2.92 11.90
CA LYS A 239 13.62 -3.73 10.76
C LYS A 239 14.71 -4.66 10.26
N LEU A 240 15.94 -4.16 10.08
CA LEU A 240 17.07 -4.98 9.64
C LEU A 240 17.42 -6.09 10.63
N LEU A 241 17.29 -5.84 11.93
CA LEU A 241 17.44 -6.88 12.95
C LEU A 241 16.38 -7.98 12.79
N LEU A 242 15.13 -7.60 12.52
CA LEU A 242 14.03 -8.55 12.29
C LEU A 242 14.25 -9.39 11.03
N THR A 243 14.68 -8.78 9.92
CA THR A 243 14.67 -9.42 8.61
C THR A 243 16.00 -10.04 8.19
N ASP A 244 17.12 -9.46 8.60
CA ASP A 244 18.47 -9.79 8.12
C ASP A 244 19.46 -10.10 9.26
N GLY A 245 19.06 -9.90 10.53
CA GLY A 245 19.94 -10.03 11.69
C GLY A 245 20.62 -11.40 11.84
N HIS A 246 19.98 -12.47 11.34
CA HIS A 246 20.48 -13.84 11.44
C HIS A 246 21.79 -14.07 10.66
N TRP A 247 21.97 -13.45 9.49
CA TRP A 247 23.20 -13.59 8.70
C TRP A 247 24.18 -12.43 8.92
N LEU A 248 23.70 -11.28 9.42
CA LEU A 248 24.53 -10.16 9.84
C LEU A 248 25.32 -10.47 11.13
N ASN A 249 25.01 -11.57 11.82
CA ASN A 249 25.64 -11.99 13.08
C ASN A 249 25.63 -10.89 14.16
N LEU A 250 24.57 -10.09 14.20
CA LEU A 250 24.44 -8.97 15.15
C LEU A 250 24.25 -9.47 16.58
N HIS A 251 23.42 -10.50 16.74
CA HIS A 251 23.23 -11.20 18.01
C HIS A 251 23.39 -12.70 17.86
N SER A 252 23.60 -13.38 18.99
CA SER A 252 23.96 -14.80 19.02
C SER A 252 22.83 -15.75 18.58
N THR A 253 21.58 -15.28 18.49
CA THR A 253 20.42 -16.09 18.09
C THR A 253 19.38 -15.24 17.34
N GLU A 254 18.60 -15.86 16.47
CA GLU A 254 17.45 -15.23 15.79
C GLU A 254 16.46 -14.62 16.79
N LYS A 255 16.15 -15.35 17.87
CA LYS A 255 15.27 -14.85 18.93
C LYS A 255 15.76 -13.54 19.53
N LEU A 256 17.07 -13.42 19.80
CA LEU A 256 17.64 -12.17 20.30
C LEU A 256 17.59 -11.05 19.24
N ASN A 257 17.83 -11.37 17.97
CA ASN A 257 17.63 -10.39 16.90
C ASN A 257 16.19 -9.87 16.88
N HIS A 258 15.19 -10.74 17.03
CA HIS A 258 13.78 -10.35 17.11
C HIS A 258 13.48 -9.48 18.34
N GLU A 259 13.93 -9.88 19.53
CA GLU A 259 13.73 -9.11 20.77
C GLU A 259 14.34 -7.70 20.67
N TYR A 260 15.59 -7.60 20.19
CA TYR A 260 16.25 -6.32 19.98
C TYR A 260 15.59 -5.50 18.87
N GLY A 261 15.23 -6.14 17.75
CA GLY A 261 14.58 -5.48 16.61
C GLY A 261 13.23 -4.85 17.00
N VAL A 262 12.37 -5.62 17.68
CA VAL A 262 11.10 -5.11 18.22
C VAL A 262 11.36 -3.99 19.22
N GLY A 263 12.36 -4.12 20.11
CA GLY A 263 12.72 -3.08 21.07
C GLY A 263 13.16 -1.77 20.41
N ARG A 264 13.86 -1.82 19.27
CA ARG A 264 14.27 -0.63 18.53
C ARG A 264 13.14 0.03 17.76
N ILE A 265 12.21 -0.75 17.23
CA ILE A 265 10.97 -0.22 16.66
C ILE A 265 10.13 0.43 17.76
N HIS A 266 10.01 -0.19 18.94
CA HIS A 266 9.30 0.39 20.07
C HIS A 266 9.92 1.71 20.53
N PHE A 267 11.26 1.78 20.63
CA PHE A 267 11.94 3.03 20.94
C PHE A 267 11.60 4.14 19.96
N ALA A 268 11.59 3.84 18.65
CA ALA A 268 11.20 4.81 17.63
C ALA A 268 9.73 5.23 17.75
N ALA A 269 8.84 4.28 18.07
CA ALA A 269 7.42 4.53 18.29
C ALA A 269 7.17 5.45 19.49
N LEU A 270 7.92 5.30 20.59
CA LEU A 270 7.89 6.20 21.76
C LEU A 270 8.36 7.62 21.46
N HIS A 271 8.99 7.85 20.30
CA HIS A 271 9.39 9.16 19.80
C HIS A 271 8.57 9.59 18.58
N ASP A 272 7.32 9.11 18.49
CA ASP A 272 6.32 9.49 17.50
C ASP A 272 6.76 9.29 16.04
N ALA A 273 7.66 8.35 15.76
CA ALA A 273 7.99 7.96 14.39
C ALA A 273 6.78 7.21 13.78
N PRO A 274 6.08 7.74 12.76
CA PRO A 274 4.79 7.19 12.31
C PRO A 274 4.89 5.74 11.84
N ASP A 275 5.92 5.42 11.07
CA ASP A 275 6.14 4.06 10.56
C ASP A 275 6.50 3.07 11.67
N ALA A 276 7.12 3.54 12.75
CA ALA A 276 7.43 2.72 13.90
C ALA A 276 6.21 2.46 14.78
N LEU A 277 5.37 3.47 15.01
CA LEU A 277 4.07 3.32 15.67
C LEU A 277 3.20 2.30 14.92
N TYR A 278 3.12 2.42 13.60
CA TYR A 278 2.44 1.46 12.73
C TYR A 278 3.00 0.04 12.91
N LEU A 279 4.30 -0.15 12.66
CA LEU A 279 4.89 -1.49 12.63
C LEU A 279 4.85 -2.15 14.02
N TYR A 280 5.08 -1.38 15.08
CA TYR A 280 4.99 -1.91 16.43
C TYR A 280 3.55 -2.32 16.79
N GLY A 281 2.57 -1.46 16.47
CA GLY A 281 1.15 -1.79 16.63
C GLY A 281 0.76 -3.05 15.85
N PHE A 282 1.21 -3.16 14.60
CA PHE A 282 0.99 -4.34 13.75
C PHE A 282 1.60 -5.62 14.36
N ILE A 283 2.84 -5.54 14.87
CA ILE A 283 3.51 -6.65 15.55
C ILE A 283 2.70 -7.10 16.77
N LYS A 284 2.19 -6.16 17.58
CA LYS A 284 1.39 -6.46 18.79
C LYS A 284 -0.02 -6.94 18.48
N LEU A 285 -0.62 -6.51 17.37
CA LEU A 285 -1.93 -6.94 16.94
C LEU A 285 -1.91 -8.42 16.52
N HIS A 286 -0.85 -8.83 15.84
CA HIS A 286 -0.75 -10.16 15.21
C HIS A 286 0.20 -11.14 15.91
N GLY A 287 0.95 -10.68 16.93
CA GLY A 287 1.89 -11.52 17.68
C GLY A 287 3.13 -11.92 16.86
N LEU A 288 3.58 -11.06 15.95
CA LEU A 288 4.67 -11.36 15.03
C LEU A 288 6.02 -11.42 15.75
N TYR A 289 6.97 -12.15 15.16
CA TYR A 289 8.35 -12.28 15.67
C TYR A 289 8.40 -12.85 17.11
N GLY A 290 7.40 -13.66 17.48
CA GLY A 290 7.28 -14.28 18.79
C GLY A 290 6.83 -13.34 19.91
N GLN A 291 6.21 -12.21 19.57
CA GLN A 291 5.61 -11.30 20.54
C GLN A 291 4.25 -11.79 21.02
N GLU A 292 3.91 -11.51 22.28
CA GLU A 292 2.55 -11.72 22.77
C GLU A 292 1.58 -10.71 22.13
N ILE A 293 0.36 -11.18 21.84
CA ILE A 293 -0.72 -10.36 21.30
C ILE A 293 -1.22 -9.43 22.40
N ASP A 294 -1.24 -8.14 22.11
CA ASP A 294 -1.80 -7.09 22.96
C ASP A 294 -2.63 -6.15 22.09
N VAL A 295 -3.93 -6.44 21.97
CA VAL A 295 -4.83 -5.73 21.08
C VAL A 295 -5.06 -4.29 21.54
N GLU A 296 -5.16 -4.06 22.85
CA GLU A 296 -5.41 -2.72 23.39
C GLU A 296 -4.23 -1.80 23.08
N TYR A 297 -3.01 -2.24 23.39
CA TYR A 297 -1.82 -1.46 23.11
C TYR A 297 -1.53 -1.34 21.60
N ALA A 298 -1.86 -2.37 20.82
CA ALA A 298 -1.76 -2.30 19.36
C ALA A 298 -2.65 -1.21 18.78
N LEU A 299 -3.92 -1.13 19.23
CA LEU A 299 -4.85 -0.10 18.76
C LEU A 299 -4.39 1.30 19.18
N GLU A 300 -3.90 1.50 20.40
CA GLU A 300 -3.31 2.79 20.81
C GLU A 300 -2.17 3.23 19.88
N CYS A 301 -1.26 2.31 19.54
CA CYS A 301 -0.15 2.60 18.62
C CYS A 301 -0.63 2.92 17.21
N LEU A 302 -1.61 2.14 16.70
CA LEU A 302 -2.18 2.34 15.36
C LEU A 302 -2.98 3.65 15.28
N GLU A 303 -3.73 4.01 16.32
CA GLU A 303 -4.45 5.29 16.42
C GLU A 303 -3.47 6.47 16.45
N ALA A 304 -2.39 6.38 17.25
CA ALA A 304 -1.34 7.41 17.25
C ALA A 304 -0.67 7.55 15.86
N ALA A 305 -0.38 6.44 15.18
CA ALA A 305 0.13 6.48 13.80
C ALA A 305 -0.87 7.10 12.83
N ALA A 306 -2.16 6.79 12.98
CA ALA A 306 -3.23 7.36 12.17
C ALA A 306 -3.38 8.87 12.36
N GLU A 307 -3.24 9.37 13.58
CA GLU A 307 -3.24 10.82 13.85
C GLU A 307 -2.06 11.56 13.20
N LEU A 308 -0.95 10.85 12.99
CA LEU A 308 0.20 11.33 12.21
C LEU A 308 0.05 11.08 10.69
N ASN A 309 -1.16 10.74 10.23
CA ASN A 309 -1.50 10.45 8.83
C ASN A 309 -0.66 9.31 8.22
N GLN A 310 -0.32 8.29 9.01
CA GLN A 310 0.34 7.09 8.49
C GLN A 310 -0.69 6.23 7.74
N PRO A 311 -0.58 6.06 6.41
CA PRO A 311 -1.65 5.44 5.61
C PRO A 311 -1.89 3.95 5.89
N LYS A 312 -0.83 3.19 6.21
CA LYS A 312 -0.89 1.77 6.55
C LYS A 312 -1.60 1.55 7.88
N ALA A 313 -1.36 2.38 8.90
CA ALA A 313 -2.04 2.30 10.19
C ALA A 313 -3.54 2.56 10.07
N ILE A 314 -3.92 3.60 9.30
CA ILE A 314 -5.34 3.91 9.06
C ILE A 314 -6.02 2.75 8.31
N PHE A 315 -5.34 2.18 7.31
CA PHE A 315 -5.85 1.01 6.61
C PHE A 315 -5.99 -0.23 7.52
N GLU A 316 -5.01 -0.51 8.38
CA GLU A 316 -5.10 -1.62 9.34
C GLU A 316 -6.23 -1.41 10.37
N LEU A 317 -6.44 -0.18 10.85
CA LEU A 317 -7.58 0.13 11.71
C LEU A 317 -8.91 -0.13 10.97
N ALA A 318 -9.00 0.24 9.69
CA ALA A 318 -10.17 -0.06 8.87
C ALA A 318 -10.42 -1.58 8.77
N GLU A 319 -9.40 -2.37 8.45
CA GLU A 319 -9.48 -3.83 8.38
C GLU A 319 -9.85 -4.45 9.73
N TYR A 320 -9.28 -3.95 10.84
CA TYR A 320 -9.60 -4.40 12.18
C TYR A 320 -11.08 -4.17 12.50
N TYR A 321 -11.57 -2.93 12.37
CA TYR A 321 -12.97 -2.62 12.65
C TYR A 321 -13.93 -3.34 11.71
N PHE A 322 -13.54 -3.55 10.45
CA PHE A 322 -14.32 -4.33 9.50
C PHE A 322 -14.45 -5.80 9.96
N LYS A 323 -13.33 -6.43 10.37
CA LYS A 323 -13.32 -7.80 10.93
C LYS A 323 -14.17 -7.91 12.21
N GLN A 324 -14.24 -6.85 13.02
CA GLN A 324 -15.10 -6.78 14.22
C GLN A 324 -16.58 -6.46 13.90
N ASN A 325 -16.95 -6.36 12.62
CA ASN A 325 -18.29 -5.97 12.16
C ASN A 325 -18.73 -4.57 12.64
N ASN A 326 -17.76 -3.70 12.97
CA ASN A 326 -18.01 -2.29 13.24
C ASN A 326 -17.88 -1.49 11.93
N LEU A 327 -18.92 -1.59 11.11
CA LEU A 327 -18.94 -1.06 9.74
C LEU A 327 -18.83 0.47 9.67
N GLU A 328 -19.35 1.19 10.67
CA GLU A 328 -19.26 2.66 10.72
C GLU A 328 -17.81 3.10 10.89
N CYS A 329 -17.13 2.62 11.93
CA CYS A 329 -15.72 2.94 12.15
C CYS A 329 -14.84 2.44 11.00
N ALA A 330 -15.11 1.26 10.44
CA ALA A 330 -14.36 0.73 9.31
C ALA A 330 -14.46 1.65 8.09
N ARG A 331 -15.67 2.09 7.74
CA ARG A 331 -15.91 2.98 6.60
C ARG A 331 -15.17 4.31 6.76
N ASP A 332 -15.24 4.91 7.95
CA ASP A 332 -14.59 6.21 8.21
C ASP A 332 -13.06 6.12 8.06
N HIS A 333 -12.46 5.02 8.54
CA HIS A 333 -11.02 4.78 8.36
C HIS A 333 -10.68 4.46 6.89
N TYR A 334 -11.50 3.70 6.16
CA TYR A 334 -11.27 3.50 4.72
C TYR A 334 -11.32 4.83 3.95
N LEU A 335 -12.29 5.69 4.24
CA LEU A 335 -12.39 7.02 3.63
C LEU A 335 -11.14 7.86 3.93
N SER A 336 -10.67 7.85 5.17
CA SER A 336 -9.44 8.53 5.56
C SER A 336 -8.20 7.99 4.83
N ALA A 337 -8.06 6.67 4.70
CA ALA A 337 -6.94 6.06 3.96
C ALA A 337 -7.01 6.38 2.45
N VAL A 338 -8.21 6.42 1.86
CA VAL A 338 -8.43 6.86 0.47
C VAL A 338 -8.00 8.31 0.27
N GLN A 339 -8.31 9.20 1.21
CA GLN A 339 -7.88 10.61 1.16
C GLN A 339 -6.35 10.75 1.18
N LEU A 340 -5.65 9.86 1.90
CA LEU A 340 -4.19 9.79 1.89
C LEU A 340 -3.60 9.09 0.65
N GLY A 341 -4.46 8.59 -0.24
CA GLY A 341 -4.11 7.98 -1.51
C GLY A 341 -3.73 6.51 -1.41
N SER A 342 -4.26 5.78 -0.42
CA SER A 342 -4.03 4.33 -0.28
C SER A 342 -4.79 3.55 -1.35
N PRO A 343 -4.11 2.92 -2.32
CA PRO A 343 -4.74 2.09 -3.36
C PRO A 343 -5.50 0.89 -2.79
N LYS A 344 -4.96 0.26 -1.74
CA LYS A 344 -5.63 -0.86 -1.06
C LYS A 344 -6.94 -0.42 -0.40
N ALA A 345 -6.95 0.75 0.22
CA ALA A 345 -8.18 1.31 0.78
C ALA A 345 -9.22 1.63 -0.30
N GLN A 346 -8.79 2.18 -1.44
CA GLN A 346 -9.66 2.43 -2.59
C GLN A 346 -10.34 1.15 -3.08
N TYR A 347 -9.55 0.08 -3.27
CA TYR A 347 -10.06 -1.24 -3.60
C TYR A 347 -11.06 -1.77 -2.56
N LYS A 348 -10.69 -1.76 -1.27
CA LYS A 348 -11.54 -2.30 -0.20
C LYS A 348 -12.84 -1.51 -0.05
N LEU A 349 -12.79 -0.19 -0.14
CA LEU A 349 -13.96 0.66 -0.09
C LEU A 349 -14.90 0.41 -1.27
N ALA A 350 -14.35 0.34 -2.50
CA ALA A 350 -15.12 0.01 -3.69
C ALA A 350 -15.79 -1.37 -3.58
N LYS A 351 -15.07 -2.37 -3.07
CA LYS A 351 -15.62 -3.70 -2.80
C LYS A 351 -16.79 -3.65 -1.82
N CYS A 352 -16.64 -2.94 -0.70
CA CYS A 352 -17.70 -2.81 0.28
C CYS A 352 -18.94 -2.09 -0.27
N TYR A 353 -18.77 -1.15 -1.19
CA TYR A 353 -19.89 -0.53 -1.91
C TYR A 353 -20.58 -1.49 -2.89
N MET A 354 -19.82 -2.33 -3.60
CA MET A 354 -20.39 -3.33 -4.52
C MET A 354 -21.11 -4.47 -3.78
N ASP A 355 -20.61 -4.86 -2.63
CA ASP A 355 -21.19 -5.92 -1.79
C ASP A 355 -22.34 -5.39 -0.89
N ASP A 356 -22.82 -4.15 -1.11
CA ASP A 356 -23.84 -3.45 -0.31
C ASP A 356 -23.53 -3.39 1.20
N SER A 357 -22.25 -3.58 1.59
CA SER A 357 -21.79 -3.51 2.98
C SER A 357 -21.76 -2.07 3.48
N PHE A 358 -21.50 -1.11 2.58
CA PHE A 358 -21.61 0.33 2.83
C PHE A 358 -22.56 0.98 1.83
N ALA A 359 -23.28 2.01 2.27
CA ALA A 359 -24.08 2.84 1.37
C ALA A 359 -23.17 3.67 0.45
N CYS A 360 -23.36 3.56 -0.86
CA CYS A 360 -22.68 4.38 -1.87
C CYS A 360 -23.65 5.39 -2.48
N GLU A 361 -23.17 6.61 -2.73
CA GLU A 361 -24.00 7.67 -3.33
C GLU A 361 -24.34 7.39 -4.79
N ASN A 362 -23.37 6.91 -5.58
CA ASN A 362 -23.55 6.55 -6.98
C ASN A 362 -22.45 5.62 -7.49
N ARG A 363 -22.67 5.05 -8.68
CA ARG A 363 -21.73 4.15 -9.38
C ARG A 363 -20.43 4.83 -9.80
N VAL A 364 -20.42 6.16 -9.99
CA VAL A 364 -19.24 6.90 -10.48
C VAL A 364 -18.12 6.83 -9.45
N VAL A 365 -18.44 6.98 -8.17
CA VAL A 365 -17.46 6.86 -7.07
C VAL A 365 -16.77 5.48 -7.09
N ILE A 366 -17.53 4.40 -7.28
CA ILE A 366 -16.97 3.04 -7.37
C ILE A 366 -16.02 2.94 -8.58
N SER A 367 -16.43 3.48 -9.73
CA SER A 367 -15.61 3.48 -10.94
C SER A 367 -14.27 4.20 -10.74
N GLU A 368 -14.30 5.38 -10.12
CA GLU A 368 -13.09 6.18 -9.85
C GLU A 368 -12.14 5.47 -8.89
N LEU A 369 -12.66 4.93 -7.78
CA LEU A 369 -11.87 4.17 -6.80
C LEU A 369 -11.18 2.95 -7.44
N LEU A 370 -11.91 2.20 -8.27
CA LEU A 370 -11.38 1.01 -8.94
C LEU A 370 -10.37 1.37 -10.02
N GLU A 371 -10.58 2.45 -10.77
CA GLU A 371 -9.62 2.93 -11.75
C GLU A 371 -8.31 3.37 -11.08
N GLU A 372 -8.38 4.14 -10.00
CA GLU A 372 -7.18 4.57 -9.28
C GLU A 372 -6.42 3.38 -8.66
N ALA A 373 -7.11 2.45 -8.01
CA ALA A 373 -6.49 1.25 -7.44
C ALA A 373 -5.86 0.35 -8.52
N THR A 374 -6.52 0.23 -9.68
CA THR A 374 -5.99 -0.54 -10.83
C THR A 374 -4.74 0.12 -11.42
N ASN A 375 -4.77 1.43 -11.63
CA ASN A 375 -3.63 2.20 -12.14
C ASN A 375 -2.45 2.17 -11.14
N ALA A 376 -2.73 1.94 -9.87
CA ALA A 376 -1.77 1.73 -8.81
C ALA A 376 -1.29 0.28 -8.68
N GLY A 377 -1.65 -0.61 -9.60
CA GLY A 377 -1.12 -1.97 -9.61
C GLY A 377 -1.76 -2.94 -8.61
N VAL A 378 -2.82 -2.55 -7.89
CA VAL A 378 -3.53 -3.46 -6.97
C VAL A 378 -4.17 -4.59 -7.78
N THR A 379 -3.65 -5.80 -7.64
CA THR A 379 -4.04 -6.96 -8.46
C THR A 379 -5.53 -7.27 -8.33
N GLU A 380 -6.05 -7.32 -7.10
CA GLU A 380 -7.45 -7.62 -6.81
C GLU A 380 -8.40 -6.54 -7.35
N ALA A 381 -7.94 -5.29 -7.48
CA ALA A 381 -8.73 -4.20 -8.06
C ALA A 381 -8.99 -4.42 -9.55
N LYS A 382 -8.06 -5.06 -10.28
CA LYS A 382 -8.23 -5.36 -11.72
C LYS A 382 -9.44 -6.25 -11.96
N LEU A 383 -9.54 -7.35 -11.22
CA LEU A 383 -10.66 -8.28 -11.30
C LEU A 383 -11.97 -7.62 -10.89
N LEU A 384 -11.96 -6.87 -9.78
CA LEU A 384 -13.17 -6.20 -9.30
C LEU A 384 -13.66 -5.12 -10.28
N ARG A 385 -12.74 -4.39 -10.91
CA ARG A 385 -13.04 -3.42 -11.98
C ARG A 385 -13.60 -4.11 -13.23
N ALA A 386 -13.03 -5.23 -13.65
CA ALA A 386 -13.54 -6.00 -14.78
C ALA A 386 -15.00 -6.43 -14.55
N ARG A 387 -15.29 -6.97 -13.37
CA ARG A 387 -16.65 -7.34 -12.93
C ARG A 387 -17.60 -6.15 -12.89
N PHE A 388 -17.16 -5.05 -12.31
CA PHE A 388 -17.96 -3.84 -12.22
C PHE A 388 -18.31 -3.26 -13.60
N LEU A 389 -17.38 -3.26 -14.54
CA LEU A 389 -17.65 -2.82 -15.91
C LEU A 389 -18.59 -3.78 -16.64
N ALA A 390 -18.36 -5.10 -16.52
CA ALA A 390 -19.19 -6.14 -17.14
C ALA A 390 -20.65 -6.15 -16.65
N ASP A 391 -20.88 -5.86 -15.36
CA ASP A 391 -22.23 -5.73 -14.79
C ASP A 391 -22.95 -4.44 -15.23
N GLY A 392 -22.18 -3.38 -15.50
CA GLY A 392 -22.73 -2.06 -15.83
C GLY A 392 -23.12 -1.87 -17.27
N THR A 393 -22.55 -2.68 -18.16
CA THR A 393 -22.88 -2.62 -19.57
C THR A 393 -24.12 -3.48 -19.80
N SER A 394 -25.26 -2.83 -20.05
CA SER A 394 -26.45 -3.51 -20.56
C SER A 394 -26.21 -3.93 -22.02
N HIS A 395 -25.30 -4.90 -22.21
CA HIS A 395 -24.94 -5.57 -23.47
C HIS A 395 -24.01 -4.82 -24.42
N GLN A 396 -23.30 -3.79 -23.96
CA GLN A 396 -22.23 -3.17 -24.74
C GLN A 396 -20.87 -3.74 -24.34
N PHE A 397 -20.13 -4.25 -25.32
CA PHE A 397 -18.75 -4.69 -25.10
C PHE A 397 -17.87 -3.51 -24.70
N ASP A 398 -17.22 -3.64 -23.54
CA ASP A 398 -16.16 -2.73 -23.09
C ASP A 398 -14.79 -3.38 -23.39
N PRO A 399 -13.94 -2.75 -24.24
CA PRO A 399 -12.62 -3.27 -24.60
C PRO A 399 -11.61 -3.22 -23.46
N ILE A 400 -11.90 -2.55 -22.35
CA ILE A 400 -11.05 -2.52 -21.16
C ILE A 400 -11.18 -3.83 -20.38
N VAL A 401 -12.36 -4.44 -20.35
CA VAL A 401 -12.65 -5.66 -19.57
C VAL A 401 -11.73 -6.83 -19.92
N PRO A 402 -11.50 -7.17 -21.21
CA PRO A 402 -10.53 -8.20 -21.60
C PRO A 402 -9.13 -7.98 -21.02
N ASN A 403 -8.60 -6.76 -21.15
CA ASN A 403 -7.25 -6.44 -20.68
C ASN A 403 -7.12 -6.64 -19.16
N LEU A 404 -8.14 -6.25 -18.39
CA LEU A 404 -8.15 -6.41 -16.94
C LEU A 404 -8.18 -7.89 -16.53
N TYR A 405 -8.97 -8.72 -17.21
CA TYR A 405 -9.00 -10.16 -16.98
C TYR A 405 -7.65 -10.81 -17.31
N GLU A 406 -7.07 -10.50 -18.48
CA GLU A 406 -5.80 -11.07 -18.91
C GLU A 406 -4.66 -10.69 -17.95
N GLU A 407 -4.56 -9.41 -17.56
CA GLU A 407 -3.57 -8.96 -16.59
C GLU A 407 -3.72 -9.66 -15.24
N TYR A 408 -4.96 -9.83 -14.75
CA TYR A 408 -5.21 -10.55 -13.50
C TYR A 408 -4.82 -12.03 -13.62
N ILE A 409 -5.28 -12.72 -14.66
CA ILE A 409 -5.03 -14.16 -14.88
C ILE A 409 -3.53 -14.45 -15.02
N ASN A 410 -2.75 -13.55 -15.63
CA ASN A 410 -1.30 -13.68 -15.71
C ASN A 410 -0.61 -13.64 -14.33
N THR A 411 -1.22 -13.00 -13.34
CA THR A 411 -0.70 -12.92 -11.97
C THR A 411 -1.25 -14.01 -11.05
N VAL A 412 -2.54 -14.30 -11.14
CA VAL A 412 -3.26 -15.27 -10.31
C VAL A 412 -4.10 -16.16 -11.23
N PRO A 413 -3.50 -17.19 -11.87
CA PRO A 413 -4.24 -18.12 -12.71
C PRO A 413 -5.30 -18.85 -11.88
N SER A 414 -6.56 -18.82 -12.34
CA SER A 414 -7.66 -19.53 -11.70
C SER A 414 -8.68 -19.98 -12.73
N ALA A 415 -9.12 -21.23 -12.62
CA ALA A 415 -10.09 -21.80 -13.55
C ALA A 415 -11.44 -21.05 -13.52
N ASP A 416 -11.91 -20.67 -12.33
CA ASP A 416 -13.17 -19.96 -12.15
C ASP A 416 -13.16 -18.59 -12.86
N ILE A 417 -12.03 -17.87 -12.78
CA ILE A 417 -11.86 -16.54 -13.40
C ILE A 417 -11.67 -16.64 -14.91
N MET A 418 -10.90 -17.63 -15.39
CA MET A 418 -10.77 -17.91 -16.82
C MET A 418 -12.13 -18.26 -17.44
N PHE A 419 -12.96 -19.00 -16.70
CA PHE A 419 -14.31 -19.32 -17.13
C PHE A 419 -15.15 -18.04 -17.24
N GLU A 420 -15.21 -17.23 -16.18
CA GLU A 420 -15.91 -15.93 -16.16
C GLU A 420 -15.51 -15.03 -17.34
N TYR A 421 -14.22 -14.91 -17.63
CA TYR A 421 -13.72 -14.13 -18.76
C TYR A 421 -14.19 -14.70 -20.10
N ALA A 422 -14.12 -16.02 -20.29
CA ALA A 422 -14.65 -16.67 -21.49
C ALA A 422 -16.16 -16.40 -21.66
N GLN A 423 -16.94 -16.40 -20.57
CA GLN A 423 -18.37 -16.09 -20.63
C GLN A 423 -18.63 -14.65 -21.10
N TYR A 424 -17.83 -13.69 -20.60
CA TYR A 424 -17.93 -12.30 -21.04
C TYR A 424 -17.68 -12.14 -22.54
N LEU A 425 -16.65 -12.80 -23.07
CA LEU A 425 -16.36 -12.78 -24.51
C LEU A 425 -17.49 -13.41 -25.34
N ILE A 426 -17.99 -14.57 -24.90
CA ILE A 426 -19.06 -15.30 -25.58
C ILE A 426 -20.38 -14.51 -25.56
N SER A 427 -20.71 -13.85 -24.45
CA SER A 427 -21.94 -13.07 -24.34
C SER A 427 -21.97 -11.82 -25.22
N HIS A 428 -20.79 -11.35 -25.64
CA HIS A 428 -20.64 -10.17 -26.50
C HIS A 428 -20.29 -10.51 -27.96
N ASP A 429 -20.16 -11.79 -28.31
CA ASP A 429 -19.74 -12.26 -29.64
C ASP A 429 -18.37 -11.72 -30.07
N GLU A 430 -17.45 -11.56 -29.11
CA GLU A 430 -16.12 -10.98 -29.31
C GLU A 430 -15.01 -12.01 -29.06
N SER A 431 -13.90 -11.92 -29.81
CA SER A 431 -12.68 -12.73 -29.61
C SER A 431 -12.92 -14.22 -29.34
N SER A 432 -13.72 -14.85 -30.19
CA SER A 432 -14.11 -16.27 -30.13
C SER A 432 -12.95 -17.25 -29.92
N ASP A 433 -11.80 -16.97 -30.54
CA ASP A 433 -10.56 -17.73 -30.40
C ASP A 433 -9.96 -17.63 -28.99
N VAL A 434 -9.97 -16.43 -28.40
CA VAL A 434 -9.55 -16.19 -27.01
C VAL A 434 -10.51 -16.88 -26.04
N ALA A 435 -11.82 -16.78 -26.26
CA ALA A 435 -12.81 -17.48 -25.44
C ALA A 435 -12.60 -19.00 -25.45
N MET A 436 -12.33 -19.58 -26.63
CA MET A 436 -12.02 -21.00 -26.77
C MET A 436 -10.70 -21.36 -26.06
N TYR A 437 -9.66 -20.53 -26.21
CA TYR A 437 -8.39 -20.71 -25.51
C TYR A 437 -8.56 -20.71 -23.99
N MET A 438 -9.33 -19.76 -23.45
CA MET A 438 -9.65 -19.68 -22.03
C MET A 438 -10.40 -20.93 -21.55
N LEU A 439 -11.43 -21.40 -22.28
CA LEU A 439 -12.16 -22.63 -21.94
C LEU A 439 -11.24 -23.88 -21.92
N HIS A 440 -10.25 -23.97 -22.82
CA HIS A 440 -9.27 -25.05 -22.77
C HIS A 440 -8.39 -24.96 -21.52
N ASN A 441 -7.95 -23.75 -21.13
CA ASN A 441 -7.20 -23.56 -19.90
C ASN A 441 -8.03 -23.88 -18.65
N VAL A 442 -9.33 -23.55 -18.64
CA VAL A 442 -10.25 -23.91 -17.56
C VAL A 442 -10.20 -25.41 -17.27
N ILE A 443 -10.14 -26.28 -18.29
CA ILE A 443 -10.06 -27.74 -18.09
C ILE A 443 -8.78 -28.11 -17.32
N ASN A 444 -7.63 -27.56 -17.72
CA ASN A 444 -6.34 -27.88 -17.11
C ASN A 444 -6.30 -27.38 -15.65
N TYR A 445 -6.60 -26.11 -15.43
CA TYR A 445 -6.54 -25.49 -14.10
C TYR A 445 -7.62 -26.05 -13.16
N ALA A 446 -8.85 -26.27 -13.62
CA ALA A 446 -9.89 -26.88 -12.78
C ALA A 446 -9.52 -28.31 -12.39
N GLY A 447 -8.80 -29.03 -13.25
CA GLY A 447 -8.28 -30.36 -12.95
C GLY A 447 -7.23 -30.34 -11.84
N GLU A 448 -6.31 -29.38 -11.87
CA GLU A 448 -5.27 -29.15 -10.85
C GLU A 448 -5.87 -28.67 -9.52
N GLU A 449 -6.84 -27.76 -9.57
CA GLU A 449 -7.59 -27.25 -8.41
C GLU A 449 -8.56 -28.29 -7.82
N GLY A 450 -8.80 -29.41 -8.52
CA GLY A 450 -9.73 -30.46 -8.10
C GLY A 450 -11.22 -30.14 -8.33
N ASN A 451 -11.53 -29.07 -9.06
CA ASN A 451 -12.89 -28.68 -9.46
C ASN A 451 -13.40 -29.52 -10.65
N LYS A 452 -13.65 -30.81 -10.40
CA LYS A 452 -14.10 -31.80 -11.43
C LYS A 452 -15.39 -31.42 -12.14
N LYS A 453 -16.25 -30.61 -11.52
CA LYS A 453 -17.49 -30.14 -12.13
C LYS A 453 -17.21 -29.12 -13.21
N LEU A 454 -16.39 -28.10 -12.90
CA LEU A 454 -16.02 -27.08 -13.86
C LEU A 454 -15.19 -27.67 -15.00
N GLU A 455 -14.23 -28.55 -14.68
CA GLU A 455 -13.45 -29.31 -15.67
C GLU A 455 -14.36 -30.04 -16.68
N GLY A 456 -15.31 -30.84 -16.17
CA GLY A 456 -16.24 -31.59 -17.01
C GLY A 456 -17.22 -30.68 -17.77
N PHE A 457 -17.61 -29.55 -17.20
CA PHE A 457 -18.52 -28.60 -17.83
C PHE A 457 -17.85 -27.83 -18.98
N ALA A 458 -16.62 -27.34 -18.77
CA ALA A 458 -15.83 -26.73 -19.83
C ALA A 458 -15.57 -27.72 -20.99
N ALA A 459 -15.21 -28.96 -20.67
CA ALA A 459 -15.05 -30.03 -21.68
C ALA A 459 -16.36 -30.30 -22.44
N PHE A 460 -17.50 -30.28 -21.75
CA PHE A 460 -18.82 -30.41 -22.38
C PHE A 460 -19.11 -29.26 -23.34
N ILE A 461 -18.89 -28.00 -22.94
CA ILE A 461 -19.08 -26.83 -23.81
C ILE A 461 -18.24 -26.98 -25.09
N ILE A 462 -16.94 -27.23 -24.95
CA ILE A 462 -16.01 -27.37 -26.09
C ILE A 462 -16.48 -28.49 -27.03
N SER A 463 -16.96 -29.62 -26.50
CA SER A 463 -17.46 -30.75 -27.32
C SER A 463 -18.72 -30.42 -28.15
N LYS A 464 -19.43 -29.36 -27.77
CA LYS A 464 -20.68 -28.91 -28.41
C LYS A 464 -20.47 -27.66 -29.27
N THR A 465 -19.31 -27.02 -29.20
CA THR A 465 -18.97 -25.87 -30.02
C THR A 465 -18.81 -26.26 -31.48
N LYS A 466 -19.41 -25.48 -32.38
CA LYS A 466 -19.30 -25.69 -33.83
C LYS A 466 -18.24 -24.77 -34.43
N LEU A 467 -17.46 -25.29 -35.36
CA LEU A 467 -16.39 -24.56 -36.07
C LEU A 467 -16.71 -24.55 -37.55
N TRP A 468 -17.25 -23.45 -38.09
CA TRP A 468 -17.45 -23.28 -39.54
C TRP A 468 -18.08 -21.93 -39.86
N ASN A 469 -17.69 -21.32 -40.99
CA ASN A 469 -18.61 -20.46 -41.73
C ASN A 469 -18.67 -20.81 -43.22
N GLU A 470 -19.77 -20.43 -43.87
CA GLU A 470 -20.12 -20.78 -45.27
C GLU A 470 -19.10 -20.28 -46.31
N SER A 471 -18.13 -19.46 -45.89
CA SER A 471 -17.05 -18.91 -46.73
C SER A 471 -15.69 -19.61 -46.56
N GLY A 472 -15.60 -20.64 -45.71
CA GLY A 472 -14.33 -21.33 -45.42
C GLY A 472 -13.42 -20.60 -44.44
N LYS A 473 -13.91 -19.59 -43.73
CA LYS A 473 -13.23 -18.95 -42.59
C LYS A 473 -13.64 -19.64 -41.28
N LEU A 474 -12.73 -19.62 -40.30
CA LEU A 474 -12.96 -20.19 -38.98
C LEU A 474 -13.86 -19.23 -38.19
N GLU A 475 -15.05 -19.68 -37.81
CA GLU A 475 -15.99 -18.98 -36.95
C GLU A 475 -16.44 -19.97 -35.88
N ILE A 476 -16.43 -19.56 -34.61
CA ILE A 476 -16.67 -20.43 -33.46
C ILE A 476 -18.05 -20.12 -32.91
N GLN A 477 -18.97 -21.08 -32.98
CA GLN A 477 -20.33 -20.95 -32.45
C GLN A 477 -20.47 -21.74 -31.16
N PHE A 478 -20.66 -21.03 -30.06
CA PHE A 478 -20.81 -21.62 -28.73
C PHE A 478 -22.25 -22.08 -28.45
N PRO A 479 -22.44 -23.20 -27.72
CA PRO A 479 -23.75 -23.66 -27.32
C PRO A 479 -24.37 -22.75 -26.24
N PRO A 480 -25.70 -22.69 -26.07
CA PRO A 480 -26.34 -21.86 -25.04
C PRO A 480 -25.83 -22.11 -23.62
N GLU A 481 -25.39 -23.34 -23.33
CA GLU A 481 -24.79 -23.72 -22.06
C GLU A 481 -23.52 -22.94 -21.73
N ALA A 482 -22.80 -22.39 -22.72
CA ALA A 482 -21.62 -21.57 -22.49
C ALA A 482 -21.92 -20.27 -21.70
N LEU A 483 -23.18 -19.82 -21.72
CA LEU A 483 -23.65 -18.64 -20.98
C LEU A 483 -24.13 -18.98 -19.55
N LEU A 484 -24.05 -20.24 -19.11
CA LEU A 484 -24.45 -20.62 -17.75
C LEU A 484 -23.38 -20.17 -16.74
N THR A 485 -23.74 -19.31 -15.80
CA THR A 485 -22.83 -18.80 -14.76
C THR A 485 -22.16 -19.92 -13.94
N LEU A 486 -20.99 -19.62 -13.37
CA LEU A 486 -20.24 -20.56 -12.53
C LEU A 486 -21.09 -21.13 -11.38
N GLU A 487 -21.92 -20.30 -10.73
CA GLU A 487 -22.82 -20.75 -9.67
C GLU A 487 -23.74 -21.89 -10.13
N ASN A 488 -24.27 -21.82 -11.35
CA ASN A 488 -25.13 -22.86 -11.93
C ASN A 488 -24.39 -24.19 -12.11
N VAL A 489 -23.07 -24.14 -12.35
CA VAL A 489 -22.19 -25.31 -12.50
C VAL A 489 -21.88 -25.92 -11.14
N VAL A 490 -21.57 -25.10 -10.15
CA VAL A 490 -21.15 -25.52 -8.81
C VAL A 490 -22.35 -26.02 -7.97
N LEU A 491 -23.53 -25.38 -8.07
CA LEU A 491 -24.70 -25.64 -7.22
C LEU A 491 -25.44 -26.98 -7.46
N LYS A 492 -25.12 -27.76 -8.49
CA LYS A 492 -25.74 -29.09 -8.66
C LYS A 492 -25.10 -30.15 -7.77
N LYS A 493 -25.50 -30.22 -6.49
CA LYS A 493 -25.43 -31.45 -5.67
C LYS A 493 -26.85 -31.97 -5.42
N SER A 494 -27.07 -33.22 -5.83
CA SER A 494 -28.12 -34.17 -5.44
C SER A 494 -29.36 -33.62 -4.73
N THR A 495 -30.50 -33.71 -5.41
CA THR A 495 -31.78 -34.01 -4.77
C THR A 495 -31.66 -35.30 -3.96
N SER A 496 -31.43 -35.20 -2.65
CA SER A 496 -31.98 -36.14 -1.68
C SER A 496 -31.92 -35.61 -0.24
N GLN A 497 -33.13 -35.44 0.30
CA GLN A 497 -33.53 -35.43 1.71
C GLN A 497 -33.38 -34.13 2.51
N HIS A 498 -34.57 -33.60 2.86
CA HIS A 498 -34.84 -32.74 4.00
C HIS A 498 -33.87 -32.95 5.17
N ARG A 499 -33.26 -31.85 5.63
CA ARG A 499 -33.20 -31.52 7.07
C ARG A 499 -32.95 -30.02 7.25
N SER A 500 -34.01 -29.39 7.76
CA SER A 500 -34.10 -28.19 8.62
C SER A 500 -32.82 -27.48 9.05
N HIS A 501 -32.89 -26.14 9.02
CA HIS A 501 -32.23 -25.17 9.89
C HIS A 501 -31.28 -25.74 10.96
N VAL A 502 -30.00 -25.41 10.84
CA VAL A 502 -29.06 -25.48 11.97
C VAL A 502 -29.14 -24.16 12.72
N GLN A 503 -29.99 -24.13 13.75
CA GLN A 503 -29.70 -23.36 14.96
C GLN A 503 -28.46 -23.97 15.60
N THR A 504 -27.49 -23.13 15.98
CA THR A 504 -26.31 -23.54 16.73
C THR A 504 -26.73 -24.03 18.12
N ASN A 505 -26.81 -25.35 18.29
CA ASN A 505 -27.05 -25.96 19.59
C ASN A 505 -25.73 -26.14 20.36
N PRO A 506 -25.78 -26.03 21.70
CA PRO A 506 -24.61 -26.11 22.58
C PRO A 506 -23.96 -27.50 22.52
N THR A 507 -22.63 -27.51 22.46
CA THR A 507 -21.81 -28.71 22.42
C THR A 507 -21.96 -29.49 23.73
N THR A 508 -22.62 -30.65 23.70
CA THR A 508 -22.78 -31.47 24.91
C THR A 508 -21.46 -32.18 25.27
N LEU A 509 -21.14 -32.21 26.57
CA LEU A 509 -19.94 -32.85 27.09
C LEU A 509 -20.01 -34.38 26.86
N PRO A 510 -18.99 -35.03 26.27
CA PRO A 510 -19.03 -36.47 26.03
C PRO A 510 -19.13 -37.27 27.36
N PRO A 511 -19.94 -38.34 27.41
CA PRO A 511 -20.22 -39.07 28.63
C PRO A 511 -18.93 -39.69 29.20
N GLY A 512 -18.59 -39.31 30.44
CA GLY A 512 -17.45 -39.84 31.20
C GLY A 512 -16.30 -38.86 31.44
N LYS A 513 -16.27 -37.69 30.79
CA LYS A 513 -15.27 -36.64 31.07
C LYS A 513 -15.76 -35.76 32.23
N LYS A 514 -14.98 -35.62 33.29
CA LYS A 514 -15.26 -34.64 34.37
C LYS A 514 -14.62 -33.30 33.98
N ILE A 515 -15.41 -32.23 33.88
CA ILE A 515 -14.91 -30.88 33.62
C ILE A 515 -14.42 -30.23 34.93
N GLY A 516 -13.23 -29.63 34.89
CA GLY A 516 -12.65 -28.90 36.00
C GLY A 516 -13.33 -27.55 36.21
N ARG A 517 -13.39 -27.08 37.46
CA ARG A 517 -14.05 -25.82 37.83
C ARG A 517 -13.53 -24.59 37.07
N ASN A 518 -12.26 -24.59 36.67
CA ASN A 518 -11.62 -23.49 35.95
C ASN A 518 -11.49 -23.73 34.43
N ASP A 519 -11.96 -24.86 33.91
CA ASP A 519 -11.93 -25.16 32.47
C ASP A 519 -12.95 -24.30 31.72
N GLN A 520 -12.77 -24.13 30.42
CA GLN A 520 -13.67 -23.35 29.59
C GLN A 520 -15.02 -24.04 29.40
N CYS A 521 -16.10 -23.28 29.48
CA CYS A 521 -17.43 -23.85 29.47
C CYS A 521 -17.88 -24.29 28.06
N TYR A 522 -18.47 -25.48 27.97
CA TYR A 522 -19.01 -26.05 26.73
C TYR A 522 -20.32 -25.41 26.28
N CYS A 523 -20.88 -24.48 27.08
CA CYS A 523 -22.06 -23.68 26.75
C CYS A 523 -21.80 -22.71 25.57
N GLY A 524 -20.54 -22.54 25.16
CA GLY A 524 -20.15 -21.62 24.07
C GLY A 524 -20.06 -20.16 24.49
N SER A 525 -20.13 -19.85 25.78
CA SER A 525 -20.11 -18.48 26.30
C SER A 525 -18.71 -17.86 26.39
N GLY A 526 -17.65 -18.64 26.18
CA GLY A 526 -16.26 -18.20 26.38
C GLY A 526 -15.80 -18.13 27.85
N GLU A 527 -16.71 -18.18 28.82
CA GLU A 527 -16.44 -18.11 30.26
C GLU A 527 -15.91 -19.42 30.88
N LYS A 528 -15.27 -19.34 32.05
CA LYS A 528 -14.88 -20.53 32.85
C LYS A 528 -16.13 -21.24 33.40
N TYR A 529 -16.08 -22.58 33.53
CA TYR A 529 -17.22 -23.41 33.94
C TYR A 529 -17.84 -22.95 35.27
N LYS A 530 -17.02 -22.53 36.25
CA LYS A 530 -17.48 -21.95 37.52
C LYS A 530 -18.33 -20.67 37.40
N ASN A 531 -18.18 -19.92 36.31
CA ASN A 531 -18.88 -18.66 36.06
C ASN A 531 -20.06 -18.82 35.06
N CYS A 532 -20.11 -19.88 34.23
CA CYS A 532 -21.24 -20.14 33.30
C CYS A 532 -22.32 -21.05 33.92
N CYS A 533 -21.94 -22.20 34.50
CA CYS A 533 -22.90 -23.29 34.76
C CYS A 533 -22.88 -23.85 36.20
N LEU A 534 -22.17 -23.20 37.11
CA LEU A 534 -22.02 -23.59 38.52
C LEU A 534 -22.68 -22.53 39.42
N HIS A 535 -24.00 -22.38 39.27
CA HIS A 535 -24.85 -21.61 40.18
C HIS A 535 -26.01 -22.46 40.69
#